data_AF-A0A7C7UV94-F1
#
_entry.id   AF-A0A7C7UV94-F1
#
_cell.length_a   1.000
_cell.length_b   1.000
_cell.length_c   1.000
_cell.angle_alpha   90.00
_cell.angle_beta   90.00
_cell.angle_gamma   90.00
#
_symmetry.space_group_name_H-M   'P 1'
#
loop_
_entity.id
_entity.type
_entity.pdbx_description
1 polymer ?
#
loop_
_entity_poly.entity_id
_entity_poly.type
_entity_poly.pdbx_seq_one_letter_code
_entity_poly.pdbx_strand_id
1 'polypeptide(L)'
;MLLRLPSGIEDDVFSTDEHCWPVALVVRTGGEKTNKEIPTRALKRGMRFHAYGRGFTLADGSELACRSEADVFKAVGLRYLEPWERE
;
A
#
# COMPACT_ATOMS: atom_id res chain seq x y z
N MET A 1 -16.94 -2.66 -1.19
CA MET A 1 -18.42 -2.66 -1.06
C MET A 1 -18.71 -2.48 0.41
N LEU A 2 -19.51 -1.48 0.79
CA LEU A 2 -19.87 -1.24 2.19
C LEU A 2 -21.04 -2.16 2.55
N LEU A 3 -20.82 -3.09 3.48
CA LEU A 3 -21.82 -4.06 3.90
C LEU A 3 -22.26 -3.74 5.32
N ARG A 4 -23.58 -3.62 5.54
CA ARG A 4 -24.14 -3.48 6.89
C ARG A 4 -24.54 -4.85 7.40
N LEU A 5 -23.83 -5.35 8.41
CA LEU A 5 -24.22 -6.58 9.07
C LEU A 5 -25.42 -6.34 10.02
N PRO A 6 -26.26 -7.35 10.29
CA PRO A 6 -27.32 -7.26 11.31
C PRO A 6 -26.81 -6.88 12.70
N SER A 7 -25.51 -7.07 12.98
CA SER A 7 -24.85 -6.63 14.21
C SER A 7 -24.74 -5.11 14.35
N GLY A 8 -25.02 -4.34 13.27
CA GLY A 8 -24.82 -2.89 13.23
C GLY A 8 -23.39 -2.45 12.97
N ILE A 9 -22.46 -3.40 12.79
CA ILE A 9 -21.07 -3.12 12.39
C ILE A 9 -21.04 -2.77 10.91
N GLU A 10 -20.34 -1.69 10.58
CA GLU A 10 -20.04 -1.30 9.21
C GLU A 10 -18.73 -1.96 8.79
N ASP A 11 -18.79 -2.81 7.77
CA ASP A 11 -17.62 -3.49 7.24
C ASP A 11 -17.32 -3.02 5.82
N ASP A 12 -16.04 -2.74 5.59
CA ASP A 12 -15.49 -2.48 4.26
C ASP A 12 -14.79 -3.72 3.72
N VAL A 13 -15.38 -4.31 2.67
CA VAL A 13 -14.80 -5.46 1.98
C VAL A 13 -14.08 -5.02 0.69
N PHE A 14 -12.82 -5.42 0.59
CA PHE A 14 -11.96 -5.22 -0.58
C PHE A 14 -11.48 -6.56 -1.12
N SER A 15 -11.34 -6.66 -2.44
CA SER A 15 -10.73 -7.80 -3.12
C SER A 15 -9.56 -7.35 -3.99
N THR A 16 -8.61 -8.25 -4.17
CA THR A 16 -7.44 -8.07 -5.02
C THR A 16 -6.88 -9.44 -5.41
N ASP A 17 -5.87 -9.48 -6.27
CA ASP A 17 -5.15 -10.72 -6.61
C ASP A 17 -3.89 -10.91 -5.75
N GLU A 18 -3.29 -12.09 -5.85
CA GLU A 18 -2.06 -12.45 -5.12
C GLU A 18 -0.85 -11.57 -5.43
N HIS A 19 -0.82 -10.94 -6.62
CA HIS A 19 0.29 -10.07 -7.04
C HIS A 19 0.18 -8.66 -6.46
N CYS A 20 -1.04 -8.18 -6.21
CA CYS A 20 -1.33 -6.88 -5.62
C CYS A 20 -1.48 -6.95 -4.10
N TRP A 21 -1.61 -8.15 -3.54
CA TRP A 21 -1.81 -8.40 -2.11
C TRP A 21 -0.85 -7.62 -1.17
N PRO A 22 0.46 -7.56 -1.42
CA PRO A 22 1.37 -6.84 -0.52
C PRO A 22 1.10 -5.33 -0.44
N VAL A 23 0.74 -4.71 -1.56
CA VAL A 23 0.40 -3.28 -1.60
C VAL A 23 -0.97 -3.05 -0.97
N ALA A 24 -1.95 -3.91 -1.27
CA ALA A 24 -3.28 -3.82 -0.69
C ALA A 24 -3.24 -3.90 0.84
N LEU A 25 -2.43 -4.80 1.41
CA LEU A 25 -2.21 -4.89 2.86
C LEU A 25 -1.68 -3.57 3.42
N VAL A 26 -0.58 -3.03 2.89
CA VAL A 26 -0.02 -1.76 3.39
C VAL A 26 -1.04 -0.63 3.37
N VAL A 27 -1.76 -0.47 2.24
CA VAL A 27 -2.71 0.63 2.06
C VAL A 27 -3.93 0.48 2.97
N ARG A 28 -4.46 -0.74 3.13
CA ARG A 28 -5.67 -1.00 3.93
C ARG A 28 -5.41 -1.09 5.42
N THR A 29 -4.20 -1.49 5.82
CA THR A 29 -3.76 -1.39 7.21
C THR A 29 -3.50 0.07 7.62
N GLY A 30 -2.98 0.91 6.71
CA GLY A 30 -2.63 2.30 7.04
C GLY A 30 -1.44 2.36 8.03
N GLY A 31 -1.30 3.38 8.87
CA GLY A 31 -2.14 4.55 9.14
C GLY A 31 -1.96 5.77 8.22
N GLU A 32 -2.52 6.90 8.64
CA GLU A 32 -2.66 8.09 7.80
C GLU A 32 -1.31 8.64 7.34
N LYS A 33 -0.30 8.64 8.22
CA LYS A 33 1.03 9.15 7.87
C LYS A 33 1.72 8.24 6.87
N THR A 34 1.67 6.92 7.09
CA THR A 34 2.29 5.93 6.20
C THR A 34 1.69 6.00 4.79
N ASN A 35 0.35 6.10 4.70
CA ASN A 35 -0.36 6.20 3.44
C ASN A 35 -0.09 7.51 2.67
N LYS A 36 0.35 8.57 3.36
CA LYS A 36 0.80 9.83 2.71
C LYS A 36 2.29 9.82 2.36
N GLU A 37 3.12 9.26 3.22
CA GLU A 37 4.58 9.32 3.09
C GLU A 37 5.08 8.44 1.93
N ILE A 38 4.53 7.22 1.75
CA ILE A 38 4.94 6.31 0.67
C ILE A 38 4.77 6.95 -0.72
N PRO A 39 3.56 7.39 -1.15
CA PRO A 39 3.40 8.03 -2.45
C PRO A 39 4.21 9.32 -2.57
N THR A 40 4.33 10.11 -1.49
CA THR A 40 5.14 11.33 -1.48
C THR A 40 6.61 11.05 -1.77
N ARG A 41 7.19 10.03 -1.12
CA ARG A 41 8.58 9.60 -1.35
C ARG A 41 8.77 8.97 -2.72
N ALA A 42 7.78 8.22 -3.22
CA ALA A 42 7.81 7.69 -4.57
C ALA A 42 7.90 8.83 -5.61
N LEU A 43 7.03 9.84 -5.49
CA LEU A 43 7.04 11.01 -6.37
C LEU A 43 8.37 11.77 -6.31
N LYS A 44 8.94 11.99 -5.12
CA LYS A 44 10.27 12.61 -4.96
C LYS A 44 11.40 11.84 -5.65
N ARG A 45 11.21 10.55 -5.91
CA ARG A 45 12.15 9.66 -6.60
C ARG A 45 11.83 9.48 -8.08
N GLY A 46 10.86 10.21 -8.63
CA GLY A 46 10.39 10.06 -10.01
C GLY A 46 9.62 8.76 -10.25
N MET A 47 9.14 8.11 -9.19
CA MET A 47 8.35 6.89 -9.28
C MET A 47 6.86 7.17 -9.07
N ARG A 48 6.00 6.32 -9.63
CA ARG A 48 4.56 6.33 -9.38
C ARG A 48 4.18 5.12 -8.53
N PHE A 49 3.59 5.35 -7.36
CA PHE A 49 3.02 4.28 -6.53
C PHE A 49 1.62 3.91 -6.99
N HIS A 50 1.31 2.61 -7.06
CA HIS A 50 -0.01 2.09 -7.47
C HIS A 50 -0.71 1.43 -6.29
N ALA A 51 -1.55 2.18 -5.56
CA ALA A 51 -2.25 1.69 -4.36
C ALA A 51 -3.19 0.48 -4.58
N TYR A 52 -3.53 0.18 -5.85
CA TYR A 52 -4.34 -0.96 -6.27
C TYR A 52 -3.57 -1.93 -7.18
N GLY A 53 -2.26 -1.73 -7.32
CA GLY A 53 -1.41 -2.52 -8.20
C GLY A 53 -0.33 -3.26 -7.42
N ARG A 54 0.60 -3.87 -8.16
CA ARG A 54 1.67 -4.70 -7.60
C ARG A 54 2.87 -3.92 -7.03
N GLY A 55 2.90 -2.59 -7.10
CA GLY A 55 4.03 -1.81 -6.60
C GLY A 55 4.16 -0.44 -7.27
N PHE A 56 5.27 -0.20 -7.97
CA PHE A 56 5.64 1.11 -8.50
C PHE A 56 5.97 1.06 -9.99
N THR A 57 5.74 2.16 -10.71
CA THR A 57 6.41 2.46 -11.98
C THR A 57 7.62 3.33 -11.70
N LEU A 58 8.79 2.96 -12.22
CA LEU A 58 10.04 3.69 -12.09
C LEU A 58 10.13 4.84 -13.10
N ALA A 59 11.12 5.70 -12.93
CA ALA A 59 11.31 6.89 -13.79
C ALA A 59 11.56 6.55 -15.27
N ASP A 60 12.12 5.36 -15.55
CA ASP A 60 12.35 4.84 -16.90
C ASP A 60 11.13 4.13 -17.50
N GLY A 61 9.99 4.10 -16.78
CA GLY A 61 8.76 3.44 -17.18
C GLY A 61 8.72 1.94 -16.88
N SER A 62 9.80 1.34 -16.36
CA SER A 62 9.79 -0.06 -15.91
C SER A 62 8.98 -0.23 -14.62
N GLU A 63 8.54 -1.47 -14.35
CA GLU A 63 7.76 -1.77 -13.16
C GLU A 63 8.60 -2.44 -12.07
N LEU A 64 8.41 -1.97 -10.83
CA LEU A 64 8.93 -2.59 -9.63
C LEU A 64 7.76 -3.25 -8.88
N ALA A 65 7.67 -4.57 -8.98
CA ALA A 65 6.68 -5.36 -8.24
C ALA A 65 7.16 -5.67 -6.81
N CYS A 66 6.33 -5.36 -5.83
CA CYS A 66 6.50 -5.68 -4.42
C CYS A 66 5.93 -7.06 -4.13
N ARG A 67 6.70 -7.92 -3.46
CA ARG A 67 6.30 -9.29 -3.09
C ARG A 67 6.02 -9.43 -1.59
N SER A 68 6.29 -8.39 -0.83
CA SER A 68 6.05 -8.28 0.60
C SER A 68 5.71 -6.84 0.98
N GLU A 69 5.11 -6.62 2.16
CA GLU A 69 4.91 -5.27 2.68
C GLU A 69 6.25 -4.54 2.82
N ALA A 70 7.31 -5.22 3.28
CA ALA A 70 8.65 -4.66 3.41
C ALA A 70 9.22 -4.14 2.09
N ASP A 71 8.92 -4.76 0.94
CA ASP A 71 9.33 -4.25 -0.37
C ASP A 71 8.73 -2.88 -0.66
N VAL A 72 7.48 -2.62 -0.22
CA VAL A 72 6.80 -1.34 -0.40
C VAL A 72 7.54 -0.23 0.34
N PHE A 73 7.90 -0.47 1.61
CA PHE A 73 8.69 0.49 2.41
C PHE A 73 10.09 0.69 1.84
N LYS A 74 10.77 -0.41 1.49
CA LYS A 74 12.14 -0.38 0.96
C LYS A 74 12.23 0.37 -0.37
N ALA A 75 11.25 0.22 -1.26
CA ALA A 75 11.22 0.90 -2.56
C ALA A 75 11.32 2.42 -2.41
N VAL A 76 10.71 2.99 -1.37
CA VAL A 76 10.73 4.43 -1.10
C VAL A 76 11.81 4.85 -0.09
N GLY A 77 12.61 3.89 0.41
CA GLY A 77 13.71 4.11 1.34
C GLY A 77 13.26 4.35 2.78
N LEU A 78 12.15 3.72 3.20
CA LEU A 78 11.69 3.71 4.57
C LEU A 78 12.11 2.40 5.26
N ARG A 79 12.30 2.45 6.58
CA ARG A 79 12.33 1.25 7.42
C ARG A 79 10.95 0.60 7.38
N TYR A 80 10.89 -0.73 7.35
CA TYR A 80 9.64 -1.43 7.56
C TYR A 80 9.09 -1.11 8.97
N LEU A 81 7.79 -0.86 9.03
CA LEU A 81 7.05 -0.66 10.27
C LEU A 81 6.01 -1.77 10.39
N GLU A 82 5.92 -2.37 11.56
CA GLU A 82 4.82 -3.28 11.89
C GLU A 82 3.49 -2.52 11.87
N PRO A 83 2.34 -3.21 11.65
CA PRO A 83 1.03 -2.56 11.59
C PRO A 83 0.74 -1.59 12.74
N TRP A 84 1.11 -1.95 13.97
CA TRP A 84 0.89 -1.12 15.17
C TRP A 84 1.86 0.05 15.32
N GLU A 85 2.88 0.16 14.47
CA GLU A 85 3.82 1.30 14.44
C GLU A 85 3.42 2.36 13.39
N ARG A 86 2.41 2.09 12.56
CA ARG A 86 2.00 2.93 11.42
C ARG A 86 0.90 3.90 11.84
N GLU A 87 1.26 4.98 12.53
CA GLU A 87 0.33 6.09 12.86
C GLU A 87 -0.28 6.77 11.61
#